data_AF-A0A1Z9M623-F1
#
_entry.id   AF-A0A1Z9M623-F1
#
_cell.length_a   1.000
_cell.length_b   1.000
_cell.length_c   1.000
_cell.angle_alpha   90.00
_cell.angle_beta   90.00
_cell.angle_gamma   90.00
#
_symmetry.space_group_name_H-M   'P 1'
#
loop_
_entity.id
_entity.type
_entity.pdbx_description
1 polymer ?
#
loop_
_entity_poly.entity_id
_entity_poly.type
_entity_poly.pdbx_seq_one_letter_code
_entity_poly.pdbx_strand_id
1 'polypeptide(L)'
;MEFKQKNILKNYPFLKSKNQLFIVSSNYEGLICASFLHHYFGWSLEGFYDLKSLWLSNKAIKNKKDLVWVDLNILPETGKSVGGHIVSMTKGRVPKGFESSCNLNTMRQLTINDFRKKYPFSTILFFLWLHNIKIDSSFLGRLLILQA
;
A
#
# COMPACT_ATOMS: atom_id res chain seq x y z
N MET A 1 -16.71 -10.84 -5.16
CA MET A 1 -16.28 -9.72 -6.02
C MET A 1 -14.96 -10.09 -6.63
N GLU A 2 -14.85 -10.00 -7.95
CA GLU A 2 -13.60 -10.22 -8.68
C GLU A 2 -12.92 -8.86 -8.93
N PHE A 3 -11.62 -8.76 -8.64
CA PHE A 3 -10.86 -7.53 -8.89
C PHE A 3 -10.35 -7.49 -10.32
N LYS A 4 -10.52 -6.34 -10.99
CA LYS A 4 -9.94 -6.08 -12.32
C LYS A 4 -8.92 -4.94 -12.19
N GLN A 5 -7.70 -5.15 -12.68
CA GLN A 5 -6.61 -4.16 -12.57
C GLN A 5 -7.04 -2.79 -13.15
N LYS A 6 -7.68 -2.80 -14.32
CA LYS A 6 -8.18 -1.57 -14.98
C LYS A 6 -9.13 -0.77 -14.10
N ASN A 7 -9.99 -1.44 -13.33
CA ASN A 7 -10.95 -0.77 -12.44
C ASN A 7 -10.23 -0.17 -11.23
N ILE A 8 -9.28 -0.89 -10.65
CA ILE A 8 -8.46 -0.39 -9.53
C ILE A 8 -7.67 0.84 -9.97
N LEU A 9 -6.95 0.76 -11.09
CA LEU A 9 -6.15 1.87 -11.62
C LEU A 9 -7.00 3.07 -12.08
N LYS A 10 -8.28 2.85 -12.42
CA LYS A 10 -9.23 3.92 -12.71
C LYS A 10 -9.68 4.63 -11.43
N ASN A 11 -10.01 3.88 -10.39
CA ASN A 11 -10.51 4.42 -9.13
C ASN A 11 -9.40 5.02 -8.27
N TYR A 12 -8.17 4.51 -8.40
CA TYR A 12 -6.99 4.93 -7.64
C TYR A 12 -5.87 5.31 -8.62
N PRO A 13 -6.00 6.43 -9.35
CA PRO A 13 -5.06 6.82 -10.39
C PRO A 13 -3.64 7.07 -9.86
N PHE A 14 -3.50 7.38 -8.56
CA PHE A 14 -2.21 7.58 -7.93
C PHE A 14 -1.29 6.35 -8.03
N LEU A 15 -1.85 5.14 -8.09
CA LEU A 15 -1.09 3.89 -8.18
C LEU A 15 -0.31 3.73 -9.48
N LYS A 16 -0.64 4.50 -10.53
CA LYS A 16 0.11 4.51 -11.80
C LYS A 16 0.87 5.81 -12.05
N SER A 17 0.75 6.79 -11.15
CA SER A 17 1.46 8.06 -11.25
C SER A 17 2.95 7.87 -10.99
N LYS A 18 3.78 8.71 -11.62
CA LYS A 18 5.23 8.75 -11.39
C LYS A 18 5.58 9.75 -10.29
N ASN A 19 6.77 9.61 -9.71
CA ASN A 19 7.42 10.61 -8.85
C ASN A 19 6.61 11.02 -7.60
N GLN A 20 5.87 10.09 -7.00
CA GLN A 20 5.15 10.36 -5.75
C GLN A 20 6.07 10.33 -4.54
N LEU A 21 5.65 10.97 -3.46
CA LEU A 21 6.30 10.92 -2.16
C LEU A 21 5.63 9.83 -1.33
N PHE A 22 6.39 8.92 -0.75
CA PHE A 22 5.82 7.80 -0.02
C PHE A 22 6.56 7.47 1.27
N ILE A 23 5.84 6.78 2.15
CA ILE A 23 6.29 6.30 3.46
C ILE A 23 5.99 4.81 3.55
N VAL A 24 6.93 4.05 4.10
CA VAL A 24 6.81 2.60 4.33
C VAL A 24 7.01 2.24 5.80
N SER A 25 6.68 1.02 6.18
CA SER A 25 7.18 0.40 7.42
C SER A 25 8.69 0.15 7.35
N SER A 26 9.37 0.12 8.50
CA SER A 26 10.80 -0.26 8.57
C SER A 26 11.07 -1.76 8.48
N ASN A 27 10.07 -2.55 8.08
CA ASN A 27 10.18 -4.00 7.96
C ASN A 27 10.61 -4.41 6.53
N TYR A 28 10.75 -5.71 6.33
CA TYR A 28 11.15 -6.28 5.04
C TYR A 28 10.14 -5.97 3.91
N GLU A 29 8.83 -6.08 4.16
CA GLU A 29 7.80 -5.74 3.18
C GLU A 29 7.91 -4.28 2.72
N GLY A 30 8.13 -3.36 3.66
CA GLY A 30 8.32 -1.94 3.40
C GLY A 30 9.56 -1.68 2.55
N LEU A 31 10.69 -2.35 2.84
CA LEU A 31 11.91 -2.24 2.04
C LEU A 31 11.71 -2.71 0.59
N ILE A 32 11.06 -3.85 0.40
CA ILE A 32 10.79 -4.39 -0.94
C ILE A 32 9.81 -3.50 -1.70
N CYS A 33 8.76 -3.01 -1.05
CA CYS A 33 7.84 -2.04 -1.65
C CYS A 33 8.56 -0.75 -2.04
N ALA A 34 9.48 -0.25 -1.20
CA ALA A 34 10.25 0.95 -1.51
C ALA A 34 11.14 0.75 -2.74
N SER A 35 11.85 -0.38 -2.82
CA SER A 35 12.66 -0.75 -3.98
C SER A 35 11.82 -0.82 -5.26
N PHE A 36 10.67 -1.51 -5.20
CA PHE A 36 9.76 -1.64 -6.34
C PHE A 36 9.22 -0.28 -6.81
N LEU A 37 8.70 0.54 -5.89
CA LEU A 37 8.06 1.82 -6.23
C LEU A 37 9.08 2.84 -6.75
N HIS A 38 10.28 2.85 -6.18
CA HIS A 38 11.37 3.67 -6.67
C HIS A 38 11.79 3.25 -8.08
N HIS A 39 12.07 1.96 -8.29
CA HIS A 39 12.56 1.43 -9.57
C HIS A 39 11.54 1.61 -10.70
N TYR A 40 10.29 1.18 -10.49
CA TYR A 40 9.29 1.17 -11.56
C TYR A 40 8.54 2.48 -11.73
N PHE A 41 8.45 3.33 -10.69
CA PHE A 41 7.63 4.55 -10.74
C PHE A 41 8.39 5.84 -10.43
N GLY A 42 9.67 5.76 -10.07
CA GLY A 42 10.46 6.93 -9.68
C GLY A 42 9.96 7.56 -8.38
N TRP A 43 9.21 6.82 -7.56
CA TRP A 43 8.72 7.37 -6.29
C TRP A 43 9.89 7.65 -5.36
N SER A 44 9.74 8.70 -4.56
CA SER A 44 10.75 9.16 -3.60
C SER A 44 10.35 8.70 -2.20
N LEU A 45 11.21 7.90 -1.56
CA LEU A 45 11.02 7.47 -0.19
C LEU A 45 11.34 8.65 0.73
N GLU A 46 10.31 9.19 1.40
CA GLU A 46 10.44 10.42 2.20
C GLU A 46 10.22 10.18 3.71
N GLY A 47 10.14 8.92 4.12
CA GLY A 47 10.02 8.57 5.53
C GLY A 47 9.73 7.09 5.76
N PHE A 48 9.77 6.69 7.03
CA PHE A 48 9.36 5.36 7.44
C PHE A 48 8.76 5.36 8.85
N TYR A 49 7.99 4.32 9.17
CA TYR A 49 7.45 4.07 10.50
C TYR A 49 8.03 2.78 11.07
N ASP A 50 8.64 2.85 12.25
CA ASP A 50 9.31 1.70 12.89
C ASP A 50 8.52 1.05 14.03
N LEU A 51 7.20 1.24 14.01
CA LEU A 51 6.25 0.85 15.07
C LEU A 51 6.38 1.66 16.37
N LYS A 52 7.42 2.49 16.53
CA LYS A 52 7.62 3.36 17.69
C LYS A 52 7.58 4.83 17.33
N SER A 53 8.11 5.20 16.17
CA SER A 53 8.38 6.55 15.73
C SER A 53 8.16 6.67 14.23
N LEU A 54 7.61 7.82 13.85
CA LEU A 54 7.45 8.20 12.45
C LEU A 54 8.60 9.12 12.06
N TRP A 55 9.44 8.66 11.15
CA TRP A 55 10.62 9.37 10.66
C TRP A 55 10.28 10.00 9.32
N LEU A 56 10.33 11.33 9.22
CA LEU A 56 9.94 12.07 8.02
C LEU A 56 11.07 12.97 7.55
N SER A 57 11.26 13.05 6.24
CA SER A 57 12.09 14.08 5.63
C SER A 57 11.41 15.46 5.73
N ASN A 58 12.20 16.53 5.61
CA ASN A 58 11.66 17.88 5.50
C ASN A 58 10.67 18.03 4.32
N LYS A 59 10.87 17.26 3.25
CA LYS A 59 10.00 17.26 2.08
C LYS A 59 8.66 16.57 2.37
N ALA A 60 8.66 15.46 3.12
CA ALA A 60 7.42 14.85 3.61
C ALA A 60 6.64 15.80 4.52
N ILE A 61 7.32 16.49 5.44
CA ILE A 61 6.67 17.44 6.37
C ILE A 61 6.00 18.60 5.61
N LYS A 62 6.63 19.11 4.54
CA LYS A 62 6.07 20.19 3.71
C LYS A 62 4.91 19.72 2.82
N ASN A 63 4.91 18.46 2.40
CA ASN A 63 3.97 17.91 1.40
C ASN A 63 3.05 16.82 1.98
N LYS A 64 2.62 16.95 3.25
CA LYS A 64 1.88 15.87 3.97
C LYS A 64 0.65 15.35 3.22
N LYS A 65 -0.06 16.22 2.51
CA LYS A 65 -1.30 15.87 1.77
C LYS A 65 -1.05 15.01 0.53
N ASP A 66 0.17 15.04 0.01
CA ASP A 66 0.57 14.32 -1.20
C ASP A 66 1.26 12.99 -0.90
N LEU A 67 1.49 12.68 0.39
CA LEU A 67 2.11 11.44 0.83
C LEU A 67 1.22 10.24 0.53
N VAL A 68 1.87 9.18 0.06
CA VAL A 68 1.29 7.84 -0.05
C VAL A 68 1.86 6.95 1.04
N TRP A 69 0.98 6.41 1.87
CA TRP A 69 1.30 5.45 2.91
C TRP A 69 1.20 4.04 2.34
N VAL A 70 2.33 3.34 2.24
CA VAL A 70 2.43 2.04 1.57
C VAL A 70 2.53 0.95 2.63
N ASP A 71 1.58 0.02 2.59
CA ASP A 71 1.29 -1.00 3.60
C ASP A 71 0.94 -0.45 5.00
N LEU A 72 1.19 0.82 5.24
CA LEU A 72 0.77 1.55 6.41
C LEU A 72 -0.68 2.04 6.24
N ASN A 73 -1.58 1.53 7.07
CA ASN A 73 -2.95 2.02 7.18
C ASN A 73 -3.04 3.07 8.29
N ILE A 74 -2.14 4.05 8.26
CA ILE A 74 -2.08 5.17 9.20
C ILE A 74 -2.55 6.41 8.45
N LEU A 75 -3.73 6.91 8.78
CA LEU A 75 -4.19 8.16 8.17
C LEU A 75 -5.20 8.88 9.07
N PRO A 76 -4.89 10.09 9.55
CA PRO A 76 -5.78 10.82 10.44
C PRO A 76 -6.81 11.69 9.72
N GLU A 77 -6.67 12.00 8.42
CA GLU A 77 -7.70 12.66 7.56
C GLU A 77 -7.18 13.10 6.16
N THR A 78 -5.85 13.21 5.95
CA THR A 78 -5.27 13.71 4.69
C THR A 78 -4.16 12.83 4.15
N GLY A 79 -4.13 12.64 2.83
CA GLY A 79 -3.19 11.75 2.14
C GLY A 79 -3.89 10.60 1.42
N LYS A 80 -3.12 9.59 1.02
CA LYS A 80 -3.63 8.34 0.42
C LYS A 80 -2.88 7.16 1.02
N SER A 81 -3.52 6.00 1.13
CA SER A 81 -2.81 4.77 1.48
C SER A 81 -3.09 3.64 0.49
N VAL A 82 -2.20 2.66 0.48
CA VAL A 82 -2.34 1.41 -0.27
C VAL A 82 -1.90 0.25 0.61
N GLY A 83 -2.72 -0.80 0.70
CA GLY A 83 -2.36 -1.98 1.47
C GLY A 83 -3.53 -2.91 1.73
N GLY A 84 -3.37 -3.76 2.75
CA GLY A 84 -4.30 -4.86 3.03
C GLY A 84 -4.74 -5.01 4.48
N HIS A 85 -4.58 -4.03 5.38
CA HIS A 85 -5.08 -4.20 6.75
C HIS A 85 -6.60 -4.05 6.83
N ILE A 86 -7.23 -4.76 7.77
CA ILE A 86 -8.65 -4.56 8.07
C ILE A 86 -8.76 -3.30 8.93
N VAL A 87 -9.47 -2.29 8.42
CA VAL A 87 -9.66 -0.99 9.08
C VAL A 87 -11.11 -0.72 9.48
N SER A 88 -12.06 -1.49 8.96
CA SER A 88 -13.50 -1.32 9.23
C SER A 88 -13.98 -2.16 10.41
N MET A 89 -14.71 -1.53 11.33
CA MET A 89 -15.42 -2.22 12.42
C MET A 89 -16.84 -2.66 12.01
N THR A 90 -17.47 -1.90 11.11
CA THR A 90 -18.87 -2.10 10.68
C THR A 90 -18.95 -2.25 9.18
N LYS A 91 -19.80 -3.18 8.70
CA LYS A 91 -20.00 -3.41 7.26
C LYS A 91 -20.59 -2.18 6.58
N GLY A 92 -20.19 -1.96 5.33
CA GLY A 92 -20.64 -0.81 4.53
C GLY A 92 -20.09 0.55 4.99
N ARG A 93 -19.28 0.60 6.06
CA ARG A 93 -18.68 1.85 6.57
C ARG A 93 -17.17 1.84 6.34
N VAL A 94 -16.72 2.71 5.44
CA VAL A 94 -15.31 3.07 5.32
C VAL A 94 -14.97 4.04 6.46
N PRO A 95 -13.92 3.82 7.26
CA PRO A 95 -13.50 4.77 8.26
C PRO A 95 -13.11 6.10 7.62
N LYS A 96 -13.41 7.21 8.29
CA LYS A 96 -13.03 8.55 7.83
C LYS A 96 -11.52 8.61 7.58
N GLY A 97 -11.12 9.13 6.43
CA GLY A 97 -9.73 9.24 6.01
C GLY A 97 -9.23 8.09 5.12
N PHE A 98 -10.04 7.06 4.87
CA PHE A 98 -9.70 5.95 3.95
C PHE A 98 -10.44 6.01 2.62
N GLU A 99 -11.24 7.06 2.36
CA GLU A 99 -12.02 7.19 1.13
C GLU A 99 -11.13 7.31 -0.11
N SER A 100 -9.96 7.92 0.03
CA SER A 100 -8.93 8.05 -1.02
C SER A 100 -7.98 6.84 -1.10
N SER A 101 -8.09 5.89 -0.18
CA SER A 101 -7.14 4.79 -0.01
C SER A 101 -7.53 3.53 -0.78
N CYS A 102 -6.54 2.92 -1.42
CA CYS A 102 -6.69 1.64 -2.08
C CYS A 102 -6.42 0.50 -1.09
N ASN A 103 -7.48 0.01 -0.45
CA ASN A 103 -7.39 -1.14 0.45
C ASN A 103 -8.30 -2.27 -0.03
N LEU A 104 -7.70 -3.41 -0.37
CA LEU A 104 -8.43 -4.56 -0.95
C LEU A 104 -9.50 -5.12 0.01
N ASN A 105 -9.28 -5.05 1.32
CA ASN A 105 -10.24 -5.55 2.30
C ASN A 105 -11.39 -4.57 2.52
N THR A 106 -11.11 -3.26 2.48
CA THR A 106 -12.15 -2.22 2.47
C THR A 106 -13.02 -2.31 1.22
N MET A 107 -12.42 -2.52 0.03
CA MET A 107 -13.17 -2.71 -1.22
C MET A 107 -14.07 -3.95 -1.19
N ARG A 108 -13.69 -4.98 -0.42
CA ARG A 108 -14.49 -6.19 -0.16
C ARG A 108 -15.47 -6.04 1.00
N GLN A 109 -15.52 -4.86 1.62
CA GLN A 109 -16.34 -4.55 2.80
C GLN A 109 -16.10 -5.51 3.97
N LEU A 110 -14.87 -6.01 4.12
CA LEU A 110 -14.50 -6.88 5.23
C LEU A 110 -14.33 -6.06 6.50
N THR A 111 -14.80 -6.62 7.61
CA THR A 111 -14.59 -6.07 8.94
C THR A 111 -13.75 -7.02 9.79
N ILE A 112 -13.47 -6.63 11.04
CA ILE A 112 -12.79 -7.48 12.01
C ILE A 112 -13.43 -8.87 12.17
N ASN A 113 -14.76 -8.97 12.02
CA ASN A 113 -15.49 -10.25 12.10
C ASN A 113 -15.24 -11.16 10.89
N ASP A 114 -14.72 -10.62 9.79
CA ASP A 114 -14.40 -11.34 8.56
C ASP A 114 -12.90 -11.62 8.41
N PHE A 115 -12.10 -11.54 9.49
CA PHE A 115 -10.64 -11.66 9.44
C PHE A 115 -10.13 -12.89 8.68
N ARG A 116 -10.81 -14.05 8.84
CA ARG A 116 -10.46 -15.28 8.11
C ARG A 116 -10.60 -15.20 6.59
N LYS A 117 -11.27 -14.16 6.07
CA LYS A 117 -11.46 -13.89 4.64
C LYS A 117 -10.52 -12.78 4.12
N LYS A 118 -9.66 -12.22 4.97
CA LYS A 118 -8.70 -11.16 4.63
C LYS A 118 -7.91 -11.57 3.39
N TYR A 119 -7.65 -10.61 2.49
CA TYR A 119 -6.66 -10.78 1.44
C TYR A 119 -5.32 -11.21 2.08
N PRO A 120 -4.79 -12.40 1.74
CA PRO A 120 -3.73 -13.02 2.52
C PRO A 120 -2.33 -12.64 2.05
N PHE A 121 -2.21 -11.98 0.90
CA PHE A 121 -0.91 -11.67 0.29
C PHE A 121 -0.43 -10.26 0.66
N SER A 122 0.88 -10.07 0.58
CA SER A 122 1.54 -8.79 0.82
C SER A 122 1.20 -7.73 -0.23
N THR A 123 1.46 -6.48 0.16
CA THR A 123 1.29 -5.29 -0.66
C THR A 123 2.19 -5.34 -1.91
N ILE A 124 3.37 -5.95 -1.83
CA ILE A 124 4.23 -6.15 -3.01
C ILE A 124 3.60 -7.09 -4.05
N LEU A 125 3.02 -8.22 -3.62
CA LEU A 125 2.33 -9.15 -4.51
C LEU A 125 1.14 -8.49 -5.20
N PHE A 126 0.43 -7.62 -4.47
CA PHE A 126 -0.62 -6.79 -5.04
C PHE A 126 -0.07 -5.85 -6.14
N PHE A 127 1.03 -5.15 -5.90
CA PHE A 127 1.64 -4.28 -6.91
C PHE A 127 2.10 -5.03 -8.17
N LEU A 128 2.77 -6.18 -8.00
CA LEU A 128 3.21 -7.02 -9.11
C LEU A 128 2.03 -7.44 -10.00
N TRP A 129 0.95 -7.91 -9.38
CA TRP A 129 -0.28 -8.27 -10.08
C TRP A 129 -0.96 -7.07 -10.74
N LEU A 130 -1.03 -5.93 -10.04
CA LEU A 130 -1.70 -4.72 -10.52
C LEU A 130 -1.05 -4.16 -11.79
N HIS A 131 0.29 -4.25 -11.87
CA HIS A 131 1.09 -3.72 -12.98
C HIS A 131 1.55 -4.79 -13.97
N ASN A 132 1.13 -6.05 -13.80
CA ASN A 132 1.53 -7.17 -14.64
C ASN A 132 3.06 -7.32 -14.75
N ILE A 133 3.77 -7.10 -13.64
CA ILE A 133 5.22 -7.24 -13.55
C ILE A 133 5.54 -8.65 -13.13
N LYS A 134 6.37 -9.33 -13.92
CA LYS A 134 6.88 -10.66 -13.62
C LYS A 134 8.13 -10.53 -12.77
N ILE A 135 8.21 -11.33 -11.71
CA ILE A 135 9.43 -11.47 -10.93
C ILE A 135 10.41 -12.41 -11.61
N ASP A 136 11.68 -12.27 -11.25
CA ASP A 136 12.68 -13.27 -11.59
C ASP A 136 12.25 -14.64 -11.02
N SER A 137 12.31 -15.66 -11.87
CA SER A 137 11.98 -17.03 -11.55
C SER A 137 13.11 -17.77 -10.81
N SER A 138 14.21 -17.08 -10.49
CA SER A 138 15.25 -17.61 -9.61
C SER A 138 14.68 -17.96 -8.23
N PHE A 139 15.35 -18.90 -7.54
CA PHE A 139 15.00 -19.26 -6.18
C PHE A 139 15.00 -18.05 -5.25
N LEU A 140 16.03 -17.20 -5.37
CA LEU A 140 16.15 -15.98 -4.57
C LEU A 140 15.01 -14.99 -4.88
N GLY A 141 14.69 -14.76 -6.16
CA GLY A 141 13.58 -13.88 -6.56
C GLY A 141 12.24 -14.32 -5.95
N ARG A 142 11.95 -15.63 -5.98
CA ARG A 142 10.75 -16.19 -5.33
C ARG A 142 10.79 -16.06 -3.81
N LEU A 143 11.92 -16.36 -3.18
CA LEU A 143 12.09 -16.27 -1.73
C LEU A 143 11.87 -14.84 -1.24
N LEU A 144 12.44 -13.86 -1.94
CA LEU A 144 12.33 -12.45 -1.56
C LEU A 144 10.88 -11.95 -1.59
N ILE A 145 10.05 -12.46 -2.49
CA ILE A 145 8.65 -12.03 -2.60
C ILE A 145 7.72 -12.79 -1.64
N LEU A 146 7.99 -14.07 -1.36
CA LEU A 146 7.16 -14.88 -0.46
C LEU A 146 7.36 -14.55 1.02
N GLN A 147 8.51 -13.98 1.38
CA GLN A 147 8.82 -13.56 2.75
C GLN A 147 8.41 -12.11 3.04
N ALA A 148 7.95 -11.38 2.00
CA ALA A 148 7.43 -10.03 2.11
C ALA A 148 5.96 -10.03 2.48
#